data_AF-A0A4Y2SA29-F1
#
_entry.id   AF-A0A4Y2SA29-F1
#
_cell.length_a   1.000
_cell.length_b   1.000
_cell.length_c   1.000
_cell.angle_alpha   90.00
_cell.angle_beta   90.00
_cell.angle_gamma   90.00
#
_symmetry.space_group_name_H-M   'P 1'
#
loop_
_entity.id
_entity.type
_entity.pdbx_description
1 polymer ?
#
loop_
_entity_poly.entity_id
_entity_poly.type
_entity_poly.pdbx_seq_one_letter_code
_entity_poly.pdbx_strand_id
1 'polypeptide(L)'
;MPFWNDSKAQNYKAKLEHKMCIAKEAPDENFDLSDCNLSEIPPGVFSMCRVFRKEALLLQNNHISNLSGGGSLKDLNQLQILNLKNNKLSSLPSEISHLSKLKVLDLESNQLKKLPASFEKLTNLCHLNLKSNKLLQFPVPICSLHSLEYLNLCDNPKIKYLPKELCNFTSLKDLEINAEHFVYPNPDICMGGTEMIMKFLCD
;
A
#
# COMPACT_ATOMS: atom_id res chain seq x y z
N MET A 1 -26.85 -18.51 28.65
CA MET A 1 -26.90 -17.58 27.50
C MET A 1 -25.99 -16.42 27.81
N PRO A 2 -24.87 -16.19 27.10
CA PRO A 2 -24.06 -15.00 27.36
C PRO A 2 -24.68 -13.81 26.63
N PHE A 3 -25.03 -12.79 27.41
CA PHE A 3 -25.27 -11.43 26.94
C PHE A 3 -23.98 -10.92 26.29
N TRP A 4 -23.98 -10.72 24.97
CA TRP A 4 -22.87 -10.07 24.27
C TRP A 4 -23.03 -8.55 24.31
N ASN A 5 -21.88 -7.90 24.28
CA ASN A 5 -21.61 -6.53 24.71
C ASN A 5 -21.89 -5.53 23.56
N ASP A 6 -23.12 -5.03 23.46
CA ASP A 6 -23.58 -4.13 22.37
C ASP A 6 -22.94 -2.72 22.38
N SER A 7 -22.34 -2.28 23.50
CA SER A 7 -21.86 -0.89 23.62
C SER A 7 -20.61 -0.59 22.79
N LYS A 8 -19.70 -1.56 22.62
CA LYS A 8 -18.51 -1.37 21.79
C LYS A 8 -18.88 -1.30 20.30
N ALA A 9 -19.73 -2.22 19.84
CA ALA A 9 -20.19 -2.24 18.45
C ALA A 9 -20.98 -0.97 18.07
N GLN A 10 -21.84 -0.47 18.97
CA GLN A 10 -22.55 0.80 18.79
C GLN A 10 -21.61 2.01 18.73
N ASN A 11 -20.57 2.06 19.56
CA ASN A 11 -19.61 3.17 19.58
C ASN A 11 -18.78 3.24 18.27
N TYR A 12 -18.36 2.09 17.73
CA TYR A 12 -17.65 2.07 16.43
C TYR A 12 -18.55 2.48 15.27
N LYS A 13 -19.82 2.05 15.27
CA LYS A 13 -20.78 2.44 14.25
C LYS A 13 -21.00 3.95 14.26
N ALA A 14 -21.18 4.56 15.43
CA ALA A 14 -21.34 6.00 15.57
C ALA A 14 -20.07 6.77 15.10
N LYS A 15 -18.88 6.30 15.48
CA LYS A 15 -17.61 6.87 15.02
C LYS A 15 -17.45 6.79 13.50
N LEU A 16 -17.81 5.66 12.90
CA LEU A 16 -17.77 5.45 11.45
C LEU A 16 -18.77 6.37 10.74
N GLU A 17 -20.03 6.39 11.18
CA GLU A 17 -21.07 7.27 10.62
C GLU A 17 -20.66 8.75 10.71
N HIS A 18 -20.05 9.14 11.82
CA HIS A 18 -19.51 10.48 12.01
C HIS A 18 -18.39 10.81 11.02
N LYS A 19 -17.38 9.92 10.88
CA LYS A 19 -16.31 10.07 9.87
C LYS A 19 -16.87 10.13 8.45
N MET A 20 -17.87 9.30 8.13
CA MET A 20 -18.54 9.29 6.82
C MET A 20 -19.35 10.55 6.55
N CYS A 21 -19.95 11.17 7.58
CA CYS A 21 -20.67 12.44 7.46
C CYS A 21 -19.70 13.60 7.21
N ILE A 22 -18.65 13.72 8.03
CA ILE A 22 -17.61 14.74 7.86
C ILE A 22 -16.96 14.64 6.47
N ALA A 23 -16.65 13.43 6.00
CA ALA A 23 -16.03 13.24 4.69
C ALA A 23 -16.88 13.75 3.52
N LYS A 24 -18.21 13.80 3.66
CA LYS A 24 -19.15 14.34 2.65
C LYS A 24 -19.22 15.87 2.67
N GLU A 25 -19.07 16.48 3.84
CA GLU A 25 -19.32 17.90 4.08
C GLU A 25 -18.04 18.75 4.09
N ALA A 26 -16.88 18.13 4.34
CA ALA A 26 -15.60 18.82 4.42
C ALA A 26 -14.97 19.06 3.03
N PRO A 27 -14.35 20.24 2.81
CA PRO A 27 -13.56 20.53 1.61
C PRO A 27 -12.22 19.77 1.57
N ASP A 28 -11.91 18.99 2.61
CA ASP A 28 -10.69 18.18 2.70
C ASP A 28 -10.64 17.17 1.54
N GLU A 29 -9.48 17.04 0.91
CA GLU A 29 -9.20 16.07 -0.15
C GLU A 29 -9.13 14.63 0.41
N ASN A 30 -9.07 14.48 1.73
CA ASN A 30 -8.97 13.19 2.41
C ASN A 30 -10.33 12.54 2.69
N PHE A 31 -10.38 11.23 2.54
CA PHE A 31 -11.44 10.35 3.03
C PHE A 31 -10.85 9.43 4.10
N ASP A 32 -11.09 9.75 5.37
CA ASP A 32 -10.54 9.01 6.50
C ASP A 32 -11.52 7.96 7.04
N LEU A 33 -11.11 6.70 6.97
CA LEU A 33 -11.72 5.52 7.59
C LEU A 33 -10.72 4.72 8.44
N SER A 34 -9.66 5.37 8.91
CA SER A 34 -8.66 4.75 9.78
C SER A 34 -9.25 4.39 11.14
N ASP A 35 -8.72 3.35 11.78
CA ASP A 35 -9.05 3.00 13.16
C ASP A 35 -10.56 2.83 13.39
N CYS A 36 -11.24 2.25 12.40
CA CYS A 36 -12.67 1.98 12.37
C CYS A 36 -13.00 0.51 12.64
N ASN A 37 -11.99 -0.32 12.91
CA ASN A 37 -12.14 -1.76 13.16
C ASN A 37 -12.82 -2.51 11.98
N LEU A 38 -12.59 -2.04 10.75
CA LEU A 38 -13.25 -2.56 9.55
C LEU A 38 -12.66 -3.92 9.15
N SER A 39 -13.49 -4.94 9.03
CA SER A 39 -13.10 -6.22 8.41
C SER A 39 -13.19 -6.18 6.88
N GLU A 40 -14.02 -5.27 6.36
CA GLU A 40 -14.23 -4.99 4.94
C GLU A 40 -14.49 -3.49 4.73
N ILE A 41 -14.21 -3.00 3.54
CA ILE A 41 -14.50 -1.61 3.18
C ILE A 41 -16.01 -1.51 2.91
N PRO A 42 -16.74 -0.53 3.51
CA PRO A 42 -18.16 -0.39 3.28
C PRO A 42 -18.51 -0.18 1.79
N PRO A 43 -19.60 -0.78 1.28
CA PRO A 43 -20.05 -0.56 -0.08
C PRO A 43 -20.27 0.91 -0.42
N GLY A 44 -19.81 1.32 -1.60
CA GLY A 44 -19.99 2.68 -2.11
C GLY A 44 -18.93 3.67 -1.66
N VAL A 45 -18.02 3.32 -0.74
CA VAL A 45 -16.89 4.20 -0.35
C VAL A 45 -16.07 4.63 -1.56
N PHE A 46 -15.77 3.73 -2.50
CA PHE A 46 -15.00 4.10 -3.68
C PHE A 46 -15.78 5.06 -4.59
N SER A 47 -17.08 4.84 -4.76
CA SER A 47 -17.94 5.75 -5.52
C SER A 47 -18.07 7.12 -4.83
N MET A 48 -18.06 7.16 -3.49
CA MET A 48 -18.01 8.42 -2.74
C MET A 48 -16.69 9.16 -2.99
N CYS A 49 -15.54 8.48 -2.94
CA CYS A 49 -14.26 9.10 -3.28
C CYS A 49 -14.29 9.74 -4.67
N ARG A 50 -14.92 9.08 -5.66
CA ARG A 50 -15.12 9.64 -7.01
C ARG A 50 -16.01 10.89 -7.00
N VAL A 51 -17.18 10.81 -6.39
CA VAL A 51 -18.20 11.88 -6.39
C VAL A 51 -17.67 13.13 -5.67
N PHE A 52 -17.02 12.93 -4.53
CA PHE A 52 -16.44 14.00 -3.72
C PHE A 52 -15.00 14.33 -4.11
N ARG A 53 -14.49 13.76 -5.22
CA ARG A 53 -13.15 14.01 -5.79
C ARG A 53 -12.01 13.93 -4.76
N LYS A 54 -12.05 12.92 -3.91
CA LYS A 54 -11.06 12.71 -2.86
C LYS A 54 -9.73 12.28 -3.48
N GLU A 55 -8.65 12.86 -2.99
CA GLU A 55 -7.29 12.55 -3.41
C GLU A 55 -6.59 11.58 -2.45
N ALA A 56 -7.06 11.46 -1.20
CA ALA A 56 -6.55 10.47 -0.27
C ALA A 56 -7.64 9.57 0.31
N LEU A 57 -7.34 8.29 0.45
CA LEU A 57 -8.17 7.31 1.14
C LEU A 57 -7.34 6.66 2.23
N LEU A 58 -7.70 6.94 3.47
CA LEU A 58 -6.97 6.50 4.66
C LEU A 58 -7.74 5.35 5.30
N LEU A 59 -7.19 4.14 5.23
CA LEU A 59 -7.79 2.89 5.70
C LEU A 59 -6.88 2.16 6.71
N GLN A 60 -5.89 2.85 7.25
CA GLN A 60 -4.92 2.25 8.18
C GLN A 60 -5.55 1.77 9.49
N ASN A 61 -4.89 0.82 10.14
CA ASN A 61 -5.29 0.27 11.44
C ASN A 61 -6.72 -0.32 11.43
N ASN A 62 -6.98 -1.18 10.46
CA ASN A 62 -8.23 -1.92 10.34
C ASN A 62 -7.94 -3.44 10.27
N HIS A 63 -8.93 -4.22 9.89
CA HIS A 63 -8.84 -5.67 9.73
C HIS A 63 -9.18 -6.10 8.29
N ILE A 64 -8.98 -5.20 7.32
CA ILE A 64 -9.35 -5.38 5.93
C ILE A 64 -8.50 -6.49 5.33
N SER A 65 -9.15 -7.49 4.75
CA SER A 65 -8.48 -8.67 4.15
C SER A 65 -8.41 -8.61 2.63
N ASN A 66 -9.24 -7.78 1.99
CA ASN A 66 -9.29 -7.55 0.55
C ASN A 66 -9.96 -6.19 0.23
N LEU A 67 -9.90 -5.75 -1.03
CA LEU A 67 -10.44 -4.45 -1.46
C LEU A 67 -11.81 -4.55 -2.17
N SER A 68 -12.49 -5.71 -2.21
CA SER A 68 -13.71 -5.86 -3.02
C SER A 68 -14.95 -5.23 -2.40
N GLY A 69 -14.99 -5.03 -1.07
CA GLY A 69 -16.16 -4.49 -0.37
C GLY A 69 -16.49 -3.03 -0.74
N GLY A 70 -15.50 -2.22 -1.10
CA GLY A 70 -15.67 -0.77 -1.30
C GLY A 70 -16.38 -0.36 -2.58
N GLY A 71 -16.64 -1.29 -3.49
CA GLY A 71 -17.18 -1.05 -4.84
C GLY A 71 -16.12 -1.23 -5.93
N SER A 72 -16.19 -0.46 -7.02
CA SER A 72 -15.24 -0.56 -8.13
C SER A 72 -13.96 0.24 -7.86
N LEU A 73 -12.78 -0.40 -7.92
CA LEU A 73 -11.49 0.32 -7.81
C LEU A 73 -11.27 1.36 -8.92
N LYS A 74 -11.98 1.24 -10.05
CA LYS A 74 -11.97 2.26 -11.11
C LYS A 74 -12.48 3.62 -10.64
N ASP A 75 -13.28 3.64 -9.59
CA ASP A 75 -13.82 4.88 -9.01
C ASP A 75 -12.76 5.69 -8.25
N LEU A 76 -11.64 5.06 -7.90
CA LEU A 76 -10.50 5.72 -7.23
C LEU A 76 -9.50 6.34 -8.23
N ASN A 77 -9.91 6.66 -9.45
CA ASN A 77 -9.01 7.15 -10.50
C ASN A 77 -8.41 8.55 -10.24
N GLN A 78 -8.96 9.32 -9.28
CA GLN A 78 -8.39 10.60 -8.84
C GLN A 78 -7.44 10.46 -7.65
N LEU A 79 -7.40 9.27 -7.03
CA LEU A 79 -6.68 9.05 -5.78
C LEU A 79 -5.17 9.18 -6.00
N GLN A 80 -4.54 10.01 -5.18
CA GLN A 80 -3.09 10.21 -5.12
C GLN A 80 -2.46 9.48 -3.94
N ILE A 81 -3.20 9.29 -2.84
CA ILE A 81 -2.72 8.64 -1.62
C ILE A 81 -3.67 7.51 -1.22
N LEU A 82 -3.14 6.29 -1.07
CA LEU A 82 -3.86 5.15 -0.51
C LEU A 82 -3.07 4.60 0.67
N ASN A 83 -3.61 4.76 1.87
CA ASN A 83 -3.00 4.20 3.08
C ASN A 83 -3.77 2.96 3.54
N LEU A 84 -3.13 1.80 3.45
CA LEU A 84 -3.65 0.50 3.85
C LEU A 84 -2.78 -0.14 4.95
N LYS A 85 -1.93 0.66 5.62
CA LYS A 85 -1.05 0.21 6.69
C LYS A 85 -1.81 -0.53 7.79
N ASN A 86 -1.19 -1.56 8.36
CA ASN A 86 -1.70 -2.32 9.49
C ASN A 86 -3.12 -2.89 9.22
N ASN A 87 -3.19 -3.78 8.24
CA ASN A 87 -4.38 -4.51 7.82
C ASN A 87 -4.05 -6.00 7.66
N LYS A 88 -4.96 -6.77 7.06
CA LYS A 88 -4.80 -8.23 6.87
C LYS A 88 -4.78 -8.63 5.40
N LEU A 89 -4.36 -7.72 4.51
CA LEU A 89 -4.33 -7.99 3.07
C LEU A 89 -3.37 -9.12 2.75
N SER A 90 -3.87 -10.18 2.13
CA SER A 90 -3.07 -11.33 1.67
C SER A 90 -2.67 -11.22 0.19
N SER A 91 -3.41 -10.41 -0.57
CA SER A 91 -3.16 -10.11 -1.97
C SER A 91 -3.77 -8.76 -2.35
N LEU A 92 -3.37 -8.23 -3.51
CA LEU A 92 -4.02 -7.08 -4.15
C LEU A 92 -4.65 -7.52 -5.48
N PRO A 93 -5.84 -7.00 -5.81
CA PRO A 93 -6.49 -7.27 -7.09
C PRO A 93 -5.74 -6.61 -8.25
N SER A 94 -5.85 -7.14 -9.47
CA SER A 94 -5.16 -6.58 -10.64
C SER A 94 -5.70 -5.19 -11.02
N GLU A 95 -6.94 -4.91 -10.63
CA GLU A 95 -7.64 -3.65 -10.78
C GLU A 95 -7.02 -2.50 -9.97
N ILE A 96 -6.05 -2.77 -9.09
CA ILE A 96 -5.26 -1.70 -8.44
C ILE A 96 -4.60 -0.78 -9.47
N SER A 97 -4.29 -1.31 -10.66
CA SER A 97 -3.74 -0.55 -11.78
C SER A 97 -4.64 0.57 -12.33
N HIS A 98 -5.92 0.63 -11.94
CA HIS A 98 -6.80 1.74 -12.32
C HIS A 98 -6.53 3.03 -11.54
N LEU A 99 -5.77 2.97 -10.44
CA LEU A 99 -5.38 4.13 -9.65
C LEU A 99 -4.19 4.83 -10.33
N SER A 100 -4.38 5.29 -11.56
CA SER A 100 -3.30 5.81 -12.42
C SER A 100 -2.66 7.09 -11.90
N LYS A 101 -3.33 7.84 -11.02
CA LYS A 101 -2.80 9.05 -10.36
C LYS A 101 -2.12 8.78 -9.01
N LEU A 102 -2.06 7.53 -8.57
CA LEU A 102 -1.53 7.18 -7.26
C LEU A 102 -0.05 7.53 -7.18
N LYS A 103 0.31 8.32 -6.17
CA LYS A 103 1.68 8.74 -5.85
C LYS A 103 2.22 8.02 -4.63
N VAL A 104 1.37 7.82 -3.62
CA VAL A 104 1.75 7.21 -2.34
C VAL A 104 0.87 5.99 -2.08
N LEU A 105 1.52 4.85 -1.86
CA LEU A 105 0.87 3.61 -1.45
C LEU A 105 1.58 3.03 -0.23
N ASP A 106 0.87 3.05 0.90
CA ASP A 106 1.36 2.44 2.14
C ASP A 106 0.64 1.10 2.38
N LEU A 107 1.40 0.01 2.34
CA LEU A 107 0.96 -1.37 2.57
C LEU A 107 1.71 -1.99 3.75
N GLU A 108 2.35 -1.19 4.59
CA GLU A 108 3.11 -1.68 5.74
C GLU A 108 2.26 -2.57 6.64
N SER A 109 2.86 -3.60 7.25
CA SER A 109 2.18 -4.47 8.22
C SER A 109 0.92 -5.12 7.64
N ASN A 110 1.10 -5.84 6.53
CA ASN A 110 0.07 -6.67 5.90
C ASN A 110 0.59 -8.11 5.73
N GLN A 111 -0.08 -8.94 4.94
CA GLN A 111 0.27 -10.35 4.73
C GLN A 111 0.52 -10.68 3.26
N LEU A 112 0.92 -9.68 2.47
CA LEU A 112 1.11 -9.82 1.03
C LEU A 112 2.24 -10.80 0.74
N LYS A 113 1.96 -11.78 -0.13
CA LYS A 113 2.97 -12.75 -0.59
C LYS A 113 3.58 -12.39 -1.94
N LYS A 114 2.85 -11.61 -2.74
CA LYS A 114 3.23 -11.11 -4.07
C LYS A 114 2.42 -9.86 -4.38
N LEU A 115 2.90 -9.07 -5.34
CA LEU A 115 2.14 -8.01 -5.99
C LEU A 115 1.63 -8.50 -7.36
N PRO A 116 0.46 -8.05 -7.84
CA PRO A 116 -0.02 -8.40 -9.17
C PRO A 116 0.85 -7.78 -10.27
N ALA A 117 0.96 -8.44 -11.41
CA ALA A 117 1.77 -7.95 -12.55
C ALA A 117 1.35 -6.55 -13.02
N SER A 118 0.07 -6.21 -12.87
CA SER A 118 -0.48 -4.91 -13.22
C SER A 118 0.07 -3.73 -12.40
N PHE A 119 0.87 -3.97 -11.35
CA PHE A 119 1.59 -2.91 -10.63
C PHE A 119 2.44 -2.05 -11.56
N GLU A 120 2.98 -2.61 -12.64
CA GLU A 120 3.78 -1.89 -13.66
C GLU A 120 3.07 -0.65 -14.22
N LYS A 121 1.73 -0.58 -14.13
CA LYS A 121 0.90 0.52 -14.65
C LYS A 121 0.78 1.71 -13.69
N LEU A 122 1.23 1.59 -12.44
CA LEU A 122 1.18 2.66 -11.44
C LEU A 122 2.32 3.69 -11.65
N THR A 123 2.51 4.17 -12.86
CA THR A 123 3.71 4.91 -13.29
C THR A 123 3.94 6.26 -12.58
N ASN A 124 2.92 6.79 -11.90
CA ASN A 124 3.02 8.01 -11.07
C ASN A 124 3.41 7.73 -9.62
N LEU A 125 3.56 6.45 -9.22
CA LEU A 125 3.88 6.09 -7.84
C LEU A 125 5.31 6.52 -7.52
N CYS A 126 5.46 7.38 -6.51
CA CYS A 126 6.74 7.88 -6.03
C CYS A 126 7.13 7.31 -4.67
N HIS A 127 6.16 6.84 -3.88
CA HIS A 127 6.40 6.27 -2.55
C HIS A 127 5.65 4.94 -2.39
N LEU A 128 6.39 3.87 -2.14
CA LEU A 128 5.85 2.54 -1.89
C LEU A 128 6.42 1.94 -0.62
N ASN A 129 5.57 1.75 0.39
CA ASN A 129 5.95 1.07 1.63
C ASN A 129 5.35 -0.34 1.66
N LEU A 130 6.22 -1.36 1.61
CA LEU A 130 5.87 -2.78 1.69
C LEU A 130 6.44 -3.43 2.96
N LYS A 131 6.90 -2.63 3.92
CA LYS A 131 7.53 -3.11 5.14
C LYS A 131 6.63 -4.08 5.90
N SER A 132 7.22 -5.08 6.53
CA SER A 132 6.50 -6.06 7.37
C SER A 132 5.38 -6.77 6.62
N ASN A 133 5.71 -7.34 5.46
CA ASN A 133 4.83 -8.22 4.69
C ASN A 133 5.40 -9.65 4.64
N LYS A 134 4.83 -10.50 3.78
CA LYS A 134 5.25 -11.89 3.60
C LYS A 134 5.72 -12.15 2.16
N LEU A 135 6.29 -11.13 1.51
CA LEU A 135 6.68 -11.20 0.10
C LEU A 135 7.70 -12.32 -0.09
N LEU A 136 7.39 -13.25 -0.99
CA LEU A 136 8.20 -14.45 -1.19
C LEU A 136 9.47 -14.18 -2.00
N GLN A 137 9.48 -13.08 -2.76
CA GLN A 137 10.56 -12.62 -3.61
C GLN A 137 10.41 -11.11 -3.87
N PHE A 138 11.44 -10.49 -4.43
CA PHE A 138 11.34 -9.12 -4.92
C PHE A 138 10.24 -9.02 -6.00
N PRO A 139 9.32 -8.05 -5.93
CA PRO A 139 8.22 -7.92 -6.87
C PRO A 139 8.67 -7.21 -8.16
N VAL A 140 9.30 -7.92 -9.10
CA VAL A 140 9.82 -7.38 -10.38
C VAL A 140 8.92 -6.35 -11.11
N PRO A 141 7.57 -6.45 -11.13
CA PRO A 141 6.72 -5.43 -11.76
C PRO A 141 6.90 -4.00 -11.25
N ILE A 142 7.44 -3.81 -10.02
CA ILE A 142 7.71 -2.45 -9.51
C ILE A 142 8.91 -1.79 -10.18
N CYS A 143 9.79 -2.55 -10.87
CA CYS A 143 10.93 -1.98 -11.58
C CYS A 143 10.52 -1.12 -12.79
N SER A 144 9.27 -1.20 -13.26
CA SER A 144 8.73 -0.33 -14.32
C SER A 144 8.26 1.04 -13.79
N LEU A 145 8.35 1.29 -12.48
CA LEU A 145 7.90 2.52 -11.84
C LEU A 145 9.02 3.55 -11.84
N HIS A 146 9.24 4.19 -12.99
CA HIS A 146 10.31 5.18 -13.18
C HIS A 146 10.22 6.40 -12.25
N SER A 147 9.03 6.71 -11.74
CA SER A 147 8.80 7.81 -10.78
C SER A 147 9.04 7.42 -9.33
N LEU A 148 9.35 6.15 -9.03
CA LEU A 148 9.52 5.67 -7.66
C LEU A 148 10.78 6.27 -7.03
N GLU A 149 10.61 7.02 -5.94
CA GLU A 149 11.69 7.68 -5.21
C GLU A 149 12.02 6.96 -3.90
N TYR A 150 11.00 6.37 -3.26
CA TYR A 150 11.15 5.64 -2.00
C TYR A 150 10.51 4.25 -2.10
N LEU A 151 11.27 3.23 -1.70
CA LEU A 151 10.84 1.85 -1.60
C LEU A 151 11.31 1.24 -0.28
N ASN A 152 10.35 0.76 0.53
CA ASN A 152 10.66 0.03 1.75
C ASN A 152 10.23 -1.43 1.65
N LEU A 153 11.20 -2.34 1.75
CA LEU A 153 11.02 -3.79 1.73
C LEU A 153 11.46 -4.46 3.04
N CYS A 154 11.79 -3.69 4.07
CA CYS A 154 12.16 -4.22 5.38
C CYS A 154 11.12 -5.21 5.92
N ASP A 155 11.57 -6.13 6.73
CA ASP A 155 10.79 -7.19 7.39
C ASP A 155 10.01 -8.07 6.39
N ASN A 156 10.61 -8.34 5.23
CA ASN A 156 10.16 -9.38 4.28
C ASN A 156 11.22 -10.50 4.20
N PRO A 157 11.23 -11.47 5.15
CA PRO A 157 12.36 -12.38 5.38
C PRO A 157 12.62 -13.40 4.26
N LYS A 158 11.73 -13.50 3.26
CA LYS A 158 11.90 -14.38 2.11
C LYS A 158 12.55 -13.68 0.91
N ILE A 159 12.59 -12.34 0.90
CA ILE A 159 13.34 -11.60 -0.11
C ILE A 159 14.83 -11.71 0.24
N LYS A 160 15.56 -12.45 -0.58
CA LYS A 160 17.01 -12.67 -0.43
C LYS A 160 17.83 -12.18 -1.61
N TYR A 161 17.15 -11.77 -2.68
CA TYR A 161 17.75 -11.42 -3.96
C TYR A 161 17.13 -10.12 -4.46
N LEU A 162 17.96 -9.14 -4.84
CA LEU A 162 17.53 -8.01 -5.66
C LEU A 162 17.81 -8.33 -7.14
N PRO A 163 16.82 -8.17 -8.02
CA PRO A 163 16.98 -8.41 -9.46
C PRO A 163 17.81 -7.31 -10.14
N LYS A 164 18.45 -7.64 -11.28
CA LYS A 164 19.17 -6.64 -12.10
C LYS A 164 18.23 -5.57 -12.66
N GLU A 165 16.96 -5.91 -12.80
CA GLU A 165 15.87 -5.03 -13.22
C GLU A 165 15.70 -3.81 -12.30
N LEU A 166 16.27 -3.78 -11.08
CA LEU A 166 16.34 -2.55 -10.27
C LEU A 166 16.96 -1.37 -11.03
N CYS A 167 17.83 -1.63 -12.01
CA CYS A 167 18.45 -0.60 -12.83
C CYS A 167 17.48 0.21 -13.68
N ASN A 168 16.24 -0.24 -13.81
CA ASN A 168 15.19 0.52 -14.49
C ASN A 168 14.67 1.69 -13.63
N PHE A 169 14.96 1.70 -12.31
CA PHE A 169 14.63 2.83 -11.47
C PHE A 169 15.51 4.04 -11.79
N THR A 170 14.92 5.07 -12.38
CA THR A 170 15.63 6.31 -12.73
C THR A 170 15.57 7.39 -11.65
N SER A 171 14.63 7.25 -10.69
CA SER A 171 14.35 8.29 -9.68
C SER A 171 14.51 7.80 -8.23
N LEU A 172 14.90 6.53 -8.02
CA LEU A 172 14.95 5.91 -6.69
C LEU A 172 16.09 6.53 -5.87
N LYS A 173 15.74 7.11 -4.72
CA LYS A 173 16.64 7.74 -3.77
C LYS A 173 16.85 6.86 -2.55
N ASP A 174 15.76 6.28 -2.06
CA ASP A 174 15.73 5.55 -0.79
C ASP A 174 15.20 4.14 -1.01
N LEU A 175 16.10 3.15 -0.87
CA LEU A 175 15.79 1.73 -0.82
C LEU A 175 16.08 1.19 0.57
N GLU A 176 15.04 0.87 1.33
CA GLU A 176 15.18 0.27 2.65
C GLU A 176 15.00 -1.25 2.59
N ILE A 177 16.02 -1.99 3.04
CA ILE A 177 16.08 -3.45 3.10
C ILE A 177 16.78 -3.93 4.38
N ASN A 178 16.51 -5.15 4.84
CA ASN A 178 17.33 -5.80 5.88
C ASN A 178 18.58 -6.41 5.23
N ALA A 179 19.65 -5.61 5.11
CA ALA A 179 20.89 -5.98 4.41
C ALA A 179 21.45 -7.36 4.83
N GLU A 180 21.40 -7.68 6.13
CA GLU A 180 21.93 -8.92 6.70
C GLU A 180 21.29 -10.21 6.16
N HIS A 181 20.08 -10.13 5.60
CA HIS A 181 19.35 -11.30 5.10
C HIS A 181 19.53 -11.55 3.60
N PHE A 182 20.20 -10.65 2.88
CA PHE A 182 20.40 -10.77 1.44
C PHE A 182 21.56 -11.71 1.11
N VAL A 183 21.31 -12.53 0.10
CA VAL A 183 22.32 -13.39 -0.54
C VAL A 183 22.92 -12.67 -1.76
N TYR A 184 22.09 -11.89 -2.48
CA TYR A 184 22.54 -11.08 -3.61
C TYR A 184 21.76 -9.75 -3.71
N PRO A 185 22.42 -8.59 -3.77
CA PRO A 185 23.84 -8.37 -3.50
C PRO A 185 24.23 -8.90 -2.12
N ASN A 186 25.53 -9.10 -1.89
CA ASN A 186 25.98 -9.54 -0.57
C ASN A 186 25.65 -8.46 0.49
N PRO A 187 25.62 -8.82 1.80
CA PRO A 187 25.26 -7.87 2.85
C PRO A 187 26.11 -6.60 2.88
N ASP A 188 27.41 -6.67 2.54
CA ASP A 188 28.30 -5.50 2.54
C ASP A 188 27.86 -4.45 1.52
N ILE A 189 27.50 -4.89 0.30
CA ILE A 189 26.93 -4.00 -0.73
C ILE A 189 25.60 -3.43 -0.25
N CYS A 190 24.74 -4.27 0.34
CA CYS A 190 23.44 -3.83 0.85
C CYS A 190 23.56 -2.80 1.98
N MET A 191 24.57 -2.91 2.85
CA MET A 191 24.83 -1.94 3.93
C MET A 191 25.33 -0.58 3.39
N GLY A 192 25.86 -0.54 2.18
CA GLY A 192 26.29 0.69 1.51
C GLY A 192 25.15 1.61 1.06
N GLY A 193 23.88 1.21 1.27
CA GLY A 193 22.72 2.01 0.93
C GLY A 193 22.36 1.99 -0.56
N THR A 194 21.36 2.80 -0.92
CA THR A 194 20.75 2.80 -2.27
C THR A 194 21.79 2.99 -3.38
N GLU A 195 22.67 3.98 -3.27
CA GLU A 195 23.64 4.30 -4.33
C GLU A 195 24.60 3.14 -4.60
N MET A 196 25.12 2.48 -3.56
CA MET A 196 26.04 1.35 -3.71
C MET A 196 25.35 0.14 -4.33
N ILE A 197 24.12 -0.15 -3.89
CA ILE A 197 23.29 -1.23 -4.44
C ILE A 197 23.02 -0.99 -5.93
N MET A 198 22.56 0.22 -6.27
CA MET A 198 22.22 0.58 -7.64
C MET A 198 23.45 0.52 -8.54
N LYS A 199 24.59 1.09 -8.10
CA LYS A 199 25.84 0.99 -8.85
C LYS A 199 26.25 -0.47 -9.08
N PHE A 200 26.23 -1.29 -8.04
CA PHE A 200 26.62 -2.71 -8.14
C PHE A 200 25.72 -3.52 -9.10
N LEU A 201 24.40 -3.25 -9.12
CA LEU A 201 23.47 -3.97 -9.97
C LEU A 201 23.52 -3.50 -11.44
N CYS A 202 23.92 -2.24 -11.68
CA CYS A 202 23.81 -1.59 -12.98
C CYS A 202 25.12 -1.49 -13.76
N ASP A 203 26.25 -1.67 -13.09
CA ASP A 203 27.56 -1.94 -13.72
C ASP A 203 27.59 -3.35 -14.35
#